data_AF-A0A2D7FMC9-F1
#
_entry.id   AF-A0A2D7FMC9-F1
#
_cell.length_a   1.000
_cell.length_b   1.000
_cell.length_c   1.000
_cell.angle_alpha   90.00
_cell.angle_beta   90.00
_cell.angle_gamma   90.00
#
_symmetry.space_group_name_H-M   'P 1'
#
loop_
_entity.id
_entity.type
_entity.pdbx_description
1 polymer ?
#
loop_
_entity_poly.entity_id
_entity_poly.type
_entity_poly.pdbx_seq_one_letter_code
_entity_poly.pdbx_strand_id
1 'polypeptide(L)'
;GRALVSRPAKNNVGKVRLFPVGVDTAKELLYGRLKIIDPGPGYCHFPEGRDDEYFRQLTGEKIVTKYSQGRARRAWVKTRARNEALDVRVYAIAAFTLLNLNINRVAQRFKNKQAVKPVEPIDEPIMRRPAPRKSSGGFVNSWRGY
;
A
#
# COMPACT_ATOMS: atom_id res chain seq x y z
N GLY A 1 -21.66 -14.73 -10.86
CA GLY A 1 -21.41 -13.29 -10.69
C GLY A 1 -20.62 -12.76 -11.87
N ARG A 2 -20.66 -11.45 -12.13
CA ARG A 2 -19.84 -10.81 -13.16
C ARG A 2 -18.35 -10.87 -12.75
N ALA A 3 -17.43 -10.87 -13.70
CA ALA A 3 -16.00 -10.78 -13.38
C ALA A 3 -15.69 -9.48 -12.61
N LEU A 4 -14.69 -9.51 -11.73
CA LEU A 4 -14.28 -8.36 -10.92
C LEU A 4 -13.86 -7.16 -11.79
N VAL A 5 -13.10 -7.41 -12.85
CA VAL A 5 -12.81 -6.47 -13.93
C VAL A 5 -12.98 -7.21 -15.25
N SER A 6 -13.74 -6.64 -16.19
CA SER A 6 -13.91 -7.24 -17.52
C SER A 6 -12.93 -6.67 -18.55
N ARG A 7 -12.86 -7.31 -19.73
CA ARG A 7 -12.03 -6.84 -20.84
C ARG A 7 -12.34 -5.37 -21.18
N PRO A 8 -11.33 -4.59 -21.61
CA PRO A 8 -11.54 -3.20 -21.94
C PRO A 8 -12.48 -3.04 -23.13
N ALA A 9 -13.45 -2.15 -22.99
CA ALA A 9 -14.32 -1.71 -24.07
C ALA A 9 -13.83 -0.35 -24.61
N LYS A 10 -13.98 -0.13 -25.92
CA LYS A 10 -13.71 1.18 -26.57
C LYS A 10 -14.98 1.82 -27.14
N ASN A 11 -16.16 1.27 -26.84
CA ASN A 11 -17.43 1.77 -27.32
C ASN A 11 -17.90 2.97 -26.48
N ASN A 12 -17.20 4.10 -26.63
CA ASN A 12 -17.54 5.39 -26.05
C ASN A 12 -17.12 6.49 -27.03
N VAL A 13 -17.70 7.68 -26.89
CA VAL A 13 -17.46 8.84 -27.78
C VAL A 13 -15.97 9.16 -27.91
N GLY A 14 -15.21 9.05 -26.82
CA GLY A 14 -13.77 9.32 -26.80
C GLY A 14 -12.87 8.18 -27.29
N LYS A 15 -13.42 7.02 -27.69
CA LYS A 15 -12.67 5.78 -28.02
C LYS A 15 -11.65 5.35 -26.95
N VAL A 16 -11.87 5.75 -25.69
CA VAL A 16 -10.98 5.45 -24.56
C VAL A 16 -11.18 4.01 -24.11
N ARG A 17 -10.13 3.36 -23.60
CA ARG A 17 -10.26 2.02 -22.99
C ARG A 17 -10.95 2.15 -21.64
N LEU A 18 -12.20 1.72 -21.56
CA LEU A 18 -12.96 1.60 -20.31
C LEU A 18 -12.86 0.17 -19.79
N PHE A 19 -12.55 0.02 -18.52
CA PHE A 19 -12.50 -1.28 -17.84
C PHE A 19 -13.71 -1.39 -16.90
N PRO A 20 -14.78 -2.11 -17.29
CA PRO A 20 -15.94 -2.25 -16.42
C PRO A 20 -15.59 -3.00 -15.13
N VAL A 21 -15.96 -2.41 -14.00
CA VAL A 21 -15.75 -2.99 -12.67
C VAL A 21 -17.01 -3.70 -12.22
N GLY A 22 -16.88 -4.98 -11.84
CA GLY A 22 -17.93 -5.78 -11.22
C GLY A 22 -18.09 -5.41 -9.75
N VAL A 23 -18.74 -4.27 -9.48
CA VAL A 23 -18.88 -3.70 -8.13
C VAL A 23 -19.52 -4.69 -7.15
N ASP A 24 -20.57 -5.39 -7.56
CA ASP A 24 -21.23 -6.39 -6.69
C ASP A 24 -20.27 -7.51 -6.29
N THR A 25 -19.51 -8.04 -7.25
CA THR A 25 -18.49 -9.08 -7.00
C THR A 25 -17.38 -8.58 -6.09
N ALA A 26 -16.95 -7.33 -6.26
CA ALA A 26 -15.95 -6.70 -5.40
C ALA A 26 -16.46 -6.55 -3.96
N LYS A 27 -17.71 -6.11 -3.79
CA LYS A 27 -18.37 -5.97 -2.49
C LYS A 27 -18.55 -7.33 -1.83
N GLU A 28 -19.03 -8.35 -2.55
CA GLU A 28 -19.13 -9.71 -2.01
C GLU A 28 -17.78 -10.26 -1.55
N LEU A 29 -16.72 -10.09 -2.34
CA LEU A 29 -15.37 -10.48 -1.97
C LEU A 29 -14.88 -9.74 -0.72
N LEU A 30 -15.08 -8.42 -0.65
CA LEU A 30 -14.69 -7.61 0.48
C LEU A 30 -15.42 -8.03 1.76
N TYR A 31 -16.75 -8.16 1.72
CA TYR A 31 -17.54 -8.59 2.87
C TYR A 31 -17.20 -10.02 3.29
N GLY A 32 -16.82 -10.90 2.35
CA GLY A 32 -16.26 -12.21 2.68
C GLY A 32 -14.95 -12.11 3.46
N ARG A 33 -14.05 -11.22 3.03
CA ARG A 33 -12.75 -11.00 3.69
C ARG A 33 -12.85 -10.31 5.06
N LEU A 34 -13.80 -9.40 5.23
CA LEU A 34 -14.05 -8.73 6.52
C LEU A 34 -14.52 -9.69 7.62
N LYS A 35 -15.00 -10.88 7.25
CA LYS A 35 -15.39 -11.94 8.22
C LYS A 35 -14.20 -12.78 8.70
N ILE A 36 -13.02 -12.63 8.09
CA ILE A 36 -11.82 -13.37 8.50
C ILE A 36 -11.22 -12.63 9.69
N ILE A 37 -11.20 -13.30 10.85
CA ILE A 37 -10.76 -12.74 12.13
C ILE A 37 -9.28 -13.01 12.38
N ASP A 38 -8.82 -14.21 12.01
CA ASP A 38 -7.45 -14.61 12.24
C ASP A 38 -6.52 -14.13 11.12
N PRO A 39 -5.30 -13.64 11.45
CA PRO A 39 -4.31 -13.26 10.45
C PRO A 39 -3.99 -14.42 9.49
N GLY A 40 -4.09 -14.15 8.19
CA GLY A 40 -3.87 -15.17 7.17
C GLY A 40 -4.31 -14.74 5.78
N PRO A 41 -4.36 -15.66 4.81
CA PRO A 41 -4.80 -15.37 3.45
C PRO A 41 -6.20 -14.74 3.43
N GLY A 42 -6.31 -13.55 2.86
CA GLY A 42 -7.59 -12.83 2.76
C GLY A 42 -7.93 -11.97 3.98
N TYR A 43 -7.18 -12.05 5.08
CA TYR A 43 -7.33 -11.16 6.23
C TYR A 43 -7.13 -9.70 5.82
N CYS A 44 -7.99 -8.82 6.33
CA CYS A 44 -7.96 -7.40 6.00
C CYS A 44 -7.11 -6.65 7.03
N HIS A 45 -5.89 -6.27 6.64
CA HIS A 45 -5.04 -5.39 7.44
C HIS A 45 -5.48 -3.92 7.32
N PHE A 46 -5.56 -3.23 8.46
CA PHE A 46 -5.89 -1.82 8.55
C PHE A 46 -4.75 -1.06 9.24
N PRO A 47 -4.40 0.16 8.80
CA PRO A 47 -3.45 1.00 9.52
C PRO A 47 -3.96 1.35 10.92
N GLU A 48 -3.02 1.49 11.86
CA GLU A 48 -3.32 2.08 13.17
C GLU A 48 -3.85 3.51 13.00
N GLY A 49 -4.84 3.88 13.81
CA GLY A 49 -5.43 5.23 13.79
C GLY A 49 -6.62 5.44 12.85
N ARG A 50 -7.17 4.38 12.24
CA ARG A 50 -8.51 4.47 11.60
C ARG A 50 -9.57 4.64 12.68
N ASP A 51 -10.44 5.63 12.50
CA ASP A 51 -11.56 5.89 13.38
C ASP A 51 -12.73 4.93 13.14
N ASP A 52 -13.65 4.87 14.10
CA ASP A 52 -14.87 4.06 13.97
C ASP A 52 -15.71 4.46 12.75
N GLU A 53 -15.69 5.73 12.38
CA GLU A 53 -16.45 6.25 11.25
C GLU A 53 -15.97 5.64 9.92
N TYR A 54 -14.66 5.44 9.74
CA TYR A 54 -14.13 4.71 8.61
C TYR A 54 -14.74 3.30 8.49
N PHE A 55 -14.82 2.55 9.59
CA PHE A 55 -15.36 1.20 9.59
C PHE A 55 -16.87 1.17 9.38
N ARG A 56 -17.59 2.18 9.90
CA ARG A 56 -19.03 2.37 9.62
C ARG A 56 -19.29 2.66 8.15
N GLN A 57 -18.45 3.45 7.49
CA GLN A 57 -18.55 3.69 6.05
C GLN A 57 -18.14 2.46 5.22
N LEU A 58 -17.10 1.73 5.65
CA LEU A 58 -16.64 0.50 5.00
C LEU A 58 -17.74 -0.57 4.98
N THR A 59 -18.59 -0.57 6.00
CA THR A 59 -19.76 -1.46 6.15
C THR A 59 -21.09 -0.74 5.86
N GLY A 60 -21.04 0.40 5.17
CA GLY A 60 -22.18 1.31 4.93
C GLY A 60 -23.23 0.81 3.93
N GLU A 61 -23.17 -0.45 3.53
CA GLU A 61 -24.14 -1.08 2.64
C GLU A 61 -24.54 -2.46 3.18
N LYS A 62 -25.71 -2.94 2.77
CA LYS A 62 -26.13 -4.31 3.06
C LYS A 62 -26.79 -4.94 1.86
N ILE A 63 -26.70 -6.26 1.78
CA ILE A 63 -27.42 -7.03 0.78
C ILE A 63 -28.84 -7.26 1.30
N VAL A 64 -29.83 -6.90 0.48
CA VAL A 64 -31.23 -7.22 0.72
C VAL A 64 -31.80 -8.00 -0.45
N THR A 65 -32.75 -8.90 -0.17
CA THR A 65 -33.53 -9.57 -1.21
C THR A 65 -34.73 -8.69 -1.53
N LYS A 66 -34.78 -8.14 -2.75
CA LYS A 66 -35.94 -7.40 -3.27
C LYS A 66 -36.68 -8.26 -4.27
N TYR A 67 -38.01 -8.22 -4.22
CA TYR A 67 -38.84 -8.87 -5.22
C TYR A 67 -39.17 -7.87 -6.33
N SER A 68 -38.96 -8.26 -7.58
CA SER A 68 -39.34 -7.49 -8.76
C SER A 68 -39.97 -8.45 -9.77
N GLN A 69 -41.21 -8.15 -10.19
CA GLN A 69 -41.99 -9.01 -11.09
C GLN A 69 -42.05 -10.48 -10.63
N GLY A 70 -42.33 -10.69 -9.34
CA GLY A 70 -42.42 -12.04 -8.74
C GLY A 70 -41.09 -12.78 -8.59
N ARG A 71 -39.96 -12.19 -8.98
CA ARG A 71 -38.63 -12.82 -8.85
C ARG A 71 -37.80 -12.13 -7.76
N ALA A 72 -37.22 -12.94 -6.88
CA ALA A 72 -36.26 -12.48 -5.89
C ALA A 72 -34.95 -12.06 -6.55
N ARG A 73 -34.44 -10.87 -6.24
CA ARG A 73 -33.13 -10.36 -6.66
C ARG A 73 -32.38 -9.81 -5.45
N ARG A 74 -31.10 -10.17 -5.34
CA ARG A 74 -30.20 -9.57 -4.35
C ARG A 74 -29.79 -8.18 -4.85
N ALA A 75 -29.93 -7.19 -3.98
CA ALA A 75 -29.55 -5.81 -4.26
C ALA A 75 -28.76 -5.25 -3.08
N TRP A 76 -27.68 -4.54 -3.37
CA TRP A 76 -26.97 -3.75 -2.37
C TRP A 76 -27.75 -2.46 -2.09
N VAL A 77 -28.02 -2.19 -0.82
CA VAL A 77 -28.73 -0.99 -0.38
C VAL A 77 -27.85 -0.25 0.62
N LYS A 78 -27.70 1.06 0.39
CA LYS A 78 -27.00 1.97 1.28
C LYS A 78 -27.71 2.04 2.63
N THR A 79 -26.96 1.84 3.71
CA THR A 79 -27.48 1.92 5.09
C THR A 79 -27.10 3.23 5.77
N ARG A 80 -26.16 3.98 5.20
CA ARG A 80 -25.61 5.24 5.75
C ARG A 80 -25.58 6.33 4.69
N ALA A 81 -25.46 7.59 5.09
CA ALA A 81 -25.31 8.70 4.15
C ALA A 81 -23.94 8.69 3.44
N ARG A 82 -22.89 8.28 4.16
CA ARG A 82 -21.49 8.19 3.70
C ARG A 82 -21.05 6.73 3.58
N ASN A 83 -20.30 6.40 2.52
CA ASN A 83 -19.82 5.05 2.17
C ASN A 83 -18.51 5.09 1.35
N GLU A 84 -17.80 6.22 1.37
CA GLU A 84 -16.62 6.48 0.55
C GLU A 84 -15.52 5.46 0.84
N ALA A 85 -15.37 5.05 2.12
CA ALA A 85 -14.43 4.00 2.51
C ALA A 85 -14.67 2.65 1.79
N LEU A 86 -15.94 2.28 1.60
CA LEU A 86 -16.33 1.06 0.88
C LEU A 86 -15.99 1.19 -0.60
N ASP A 87 -16.41 2.28 -1.25
CA ASP A 87 -16.22 2.48 -2.68
C ASP A 87 -14.73 2.60 -3.04
N VAL A 88 -13.94 3.29 -2.22
CA VAL A 88 -12.47 3.36 -2.37
C VAL A 88 -11.85 1.98 -2.24
N ARG A 89 -12.28 1.16 -1.29
CA ARG A 89 -11.76 -0.22 -1.14
C ARG A 89 -12.13 -1.09 -2.33
N VAL A 90 -13.34 -0.96 -2.87
CA VAL A 90 -13.78 -1.64 -4.10
C VAL A 90 -12.90 -1.25 -5.28
N TYR A 91 -12.64 0.04 -5.49
CA TYR A 91 -11.76 0.49 -6.56
C TYR A 91 -10.32 0.06 -6.38
N ALA A 92 -9.80 0.06 -5.14
CA ALA A 92 -8.46 -0.45 -4.84
C ALA A 92 -8.33 -1.94 -5.20
N ILE A 93 -9.34 -2.75 -4.89
CA ILE A 93 -9.39 -4.17 -5.28
C ILE A 93 -9.41 -4.30 -6.81
N ALA A 94 -10.25 -3.53 -7.51
CA ALA A 94 -10.33 -3.56 -8.96
C ALA A 94 -9.00 -3.14 -9.63
N ALA A 95 -8.38 -2.06 -9.14
CA ALA A 95 -7.09 -1.58 -9.63
C ALA A 95 -5.98 -2.61 -9.38
N PHE A 96 -5.97 -3.24 -8.20
CA PHE A 96 -5.01 -4.32 -7.89
C PHE A 96 -5.14 -5.49 -8.87
N THR A 97 -6.37 -5.91 -9.17
CA THR A 97 -6.62 -6.97 -10.17
C THR A 97 -6.18 -6.55 -11.57
N LEU A 98 -6.43 -5.29 -11.95
CA LEU A 98 -6.03 -4.77 -13.26
C LEU A 98 -4.50 -4.70 -13.43
N LEU A 99 -3.77 -4.38 -12.36
CA LEU A 99 -2.31 -4.36 -12.36
C LEU A 99 -1.69 -5.75 -12.60
N ASN A 100 -2.44 -6.83 -12.33
CA ASN A 100 -2.02 -8.22 -12.51
C ASN A 100 -0.60 -8.49 -11.96
N LEU A 101 -0.36 -8.06 -10.72
CA LEU A 101 0.96 -8.11 -10.10
C LEU A 101 1.38 -9.55 -9.80
N ASN A 102 2.65 -9.87 -10.07
CA ASN A 102 3.27 -11.07 -9.53
C ASN A 102 3.59 -10.86 -8.04
N ILE A 103 2.66 -11.28 -7.18
CA ILE A 103 2.73 -11.08 -5.72
C ILE A 103 4.00 -11.69 -5.14
N ASN A 104 4.44 -12.86 -5.64
CA ASN A 104 5.65 -13.52 -5.17
C ASN A 104 6.89 -12.64 -5.39
N ARG A 105 7.03 -12.05 -6.59
CA ARG A 105 8.13 -11.11 -6.86
C ARG A 105 8.07 -9.87 -5.99
N VAL A 106 6.87 -9.34 -5.74
CA VAL A 106 6.68 -8.18 -4.86
C VAL A 106 7.10 -8.52 -3.43
N ALA A 107 6.67 -9.68 -2.91
CA ALA A 107 7.04 -10.16 -1.58
C ALA A 107 8.56 -10.34 -1.43
N GLN A 108 9.24 -10.90 -2.43
CA GLN A 108 10.71 -11.04 -2.42
C GLN A 108 11.41 -9.68 -2.34
N ARG A 109 10.92 -8.66 -3.07
CA ARG A 109 11.48 -7.30 -2.98
C ARG A 109 11.32 -6.70 -1.59
N PHE A 110 10.19 -6.93 -0.92
CA PHE A 110 9.97 -6.47 0.45
C PHE A 110 10.92 -7.16 1.44
N LYS A 111 11.10 -8.48 1.32
CA LYS A 111 12.07 -9.23 2.15
C LYS A 111 13.50 -8.70 1.98
N ASN A 112 13.93 -8.49 0.72
CA ASN A 112 15.25 -7.97 0.44
C ASN A 112 15.46 -6.55 1.01
N LYS A 113 14.46 -5.66 0.91
CA LYS A 113 14.55 -4.32 1.52
C LYS A 113 14.65 -4.36 3.05
N GLN A 114 13.98 -5.30 3.71
CA GLN A 114 14.08 -5.46 5.16
C GLN A 114 15.45 -6.02 5.57
N ALA A 115 16.05 -6.89 4.76
CA ALA A 115 17.39 -7.41 5.00
C ALA A 115 18.51 -6.35 4.83
N VAL A 116 18.27 -5.28 4.07
CA VAL A 116 19.26 -4.20 3.78
C VAL A 116 19.23 -3.06 4.81
N LYS A 117 18.68 -3.29 6.03
CA LYS A 117 18.94 -2.39 7.17
C LYS A 117 19.94 -3.02 8.16
N PRO A 118 21.26 -2.96 7.90
CA PRO A 118 22.22 -2.97 8.99
C PRO A 118 22.10 -1.62 9.71
N VAL A 119 21.78 -1.67 11.00
CA VAL A 119 22.17 -0.57 11.90
C VAL A 119 23.68 -0.66 11.98
N GLU A 120 24.40 0.24 11.31
CA GLU A 120 25.83 0.38 11.58
C GLU A 120 25.96 0.71 13.08
N PRO A 121 26.79 -0.01 13.84
CA PRO A 121 27.19 0.46 15.15
C PRO A 121 27.74 1.86 14.94
N ILE A 122 27.19 2.84 15.64
CA ILE A 122 27.82 4.15 15.81
C ILE A 122 29.14 3.88 16.53
N ASP A 123 30.20 3.65 15.76
CA ASP A 123 31.55 3.60 16.28
C ASP A 123 31.81 4.94 16.97
N GLU A 124 32.14 4.87 18.26
CA GLU A 124 32.51 5.99 19.11
C GLU A 124 33.46 6.96 18.38
N PRO A 125 33.41 8.28 18.67
CA PRO A 125 34.19 9.26 17.93
C PRO A 125 35.67 8.91 17.97
N ILE A 126 36.22 8.56 16.80
CA ILE A 126 37.64 8.29 16.60
C ILE A 126 38.42 9.51 17.07
N MET A 127 39.02 9.43 18.26
CA MET A 127 39.92 10.43 18.78
C MET A 127 41.19 10.40 17.93
N ARG A 128 41.21 11.19 16.84
CA ARG A 128 42.37 11.30 15.96
C ARG A 128 43.53 11.89 16.76
N ARG A 129 44.49 11.06 17.16
CA ARG A 129 45.75 11.54 17.74
C ARG A 129 46.46 12.40 16.69
N PRO A 130 46.90 13.64 17.01
CA PRO A 130 47.61 14.47 16.05
C PRO A 130 48.92 13.80 15.64
N ALA A 131 49.22 13.84 14.34
CA ALA A 131 50.44 13.26 13.80
C ALA A 131 51.70 13.96 14.36
N PRO A 132 52.81 13.23 14.60
CA PRO A 132 54.04 13.85 15.06
C PRO A 132 54.60 14.77 13.96
N ARG A 133 54.85 16.03 14.31
CA ARG A 133 55.53 16.98 13.41
C ARG A 133 56.96 16.48 13.15
N LYS A 134 57.30 16.24 11.88
CA LYS A 134 58.70 16.01 11.49
C LYS A 134 59.48 17.29 11.71
N SER A 135 60.38 17.28 12.68
CA SER A 135 61.47 18.24 12.76
C SER A 135 62.45 17.92 11.64
N SER A 136 62.37 18.65 10.52
CA SER A 136 63.45 18.71 9.55
C SER A 136 64.42 19.80 10.01
N GLY A 137 65.49 19.37 10.66
CA GLY A 137 66.65 20.22 10.88
C GLY A 137 67.25 20.67 9.55
N GLY A 138 67.69 21.94 9.51
CA GLY A 138 68.62 22.44 8.51
C GLY A 138 68.15 23.65 7.72
N PHE A 139 68.31 24.85 8.31
CA PHE A 139 68.70 26.02 7.52
C PHE A 139 69.86 26.71 8.24
N VAL A 140 70.97 26.82 7.52
CA VAL A 140 72.28 27.27 7.98
C VAL A 140 72.32 28.79 8.13
N ASN A 141 73.07 29.24 9.15
CA ASN A 141 73.74 30.54 9.37
C ASN A 141 73.47 31.71 8.41
N SER A 142 73.01 32.82 8.98
CA SER A 142 73.53 34.19 8.75
C SER A 142 72.90 35.07 9.85
N TRP A 143 73.58 35.86 10.68
CA TRP A 143 74.57 36.92 10.42
C TRP A 143 75.42 37.25 11.66
N ARG A 144 76.63 37.75 11.42
CA ARG A 144 77.54 38.43 12.36
C ARG A 144 76.92 39.71 12.96
N GLY A 145 77.38 40.11 14.15
CA GLY A 145 77.35 41.51 14.55
C GLY A 145 77.62 41.78 16.03
N TYR A 146 78.89 42.11 16.31
CA TYR A 146 79.48 42.76 17.51
C TYR A 146 79.59 41.96 18.81
#